data_AF-A0AA40A8D4-F1
#
_entry.id   AF-A0AA40A8D4-F1
#
_cell.length_a   1.000
_cell.length_b   1.000
_cell.length_c   1.000
_cell.angle_alpha   90.00
_cell.angle_beta   90.00
_cell.angle_gamma   90.00
#
_symmetry.space_group_name_H-M   'P 1'
#
loop_
_entity.id
_entity.type
_entity.pdbx_description
1 polymer ?
#
loop_
_entity_poly.entity_id
_entity_poly.type
_entity_poly.pdbx_seq_one_letter_code
_entity_poly.pdbx_strand_id
1 'polypeptide(L)'
;MADKRAIAQLDRLSLPGVDKIIAEIRNRICGRVQVEEEWWCISLSLDEFKAFEARFEAEGNHCWPKYDYFPDVAKFVLRMAGDLHENAIKGYETQIIRQLFTIEQGNDKVATHFTQGIRAKGSIKVESKDGGVHRPDGSWMHKDATELGVILEVSHSQERQDLPFLADFYNLGSNGLTQMVIGLDLEYRKNKGKEARVIVWRPKQTKKKGKTTLETKKTFEGIFRNTDGSLANGKRNLRIWLKDFGKLDCPGIQKVQGAITISFTQLYKMVQDGEAMEQTRKRRRGSDEVLVGRNKELFGIAEEKVEK
;
A
#
# COMPACT_ATOMS: atom_id res chain seq x y z
N MET A 1 -1.07 -35.17 -16.65
CA MET A 1 -2.42 -34.87 -17.19
C MET A 1 -3.24 -34.29 -16.05
N ALA A 2 -3.22 -32.96 -15.93
CA ALA A 2 -4.02 -32.24 -14.95
C ALA A 2 -5.51 -32.41 -15.29
N ASP A 3 -6.31 -32.65 -14.27
CA ASP A 3 -7.70 -33.06 -14.38
C ASP A 3 -8.54 -32.00 -15.11
N LYS A 4 -8.94 -32.31 -16.35
CA LYS A 4 -9.81 -31.47 -17.18
C LYS A 4 -11.19 -31.23 -16.53
N ARG A 5 -11.55 -31.95 -15.46
CA ARG A 5 -12.76 -31.68 -14.67
C ARG A 5 -12.67 -30.42 -13.80
N ALA A 6 -11.49 -30.03 -13.33
CA ALA A 6 -11.33 -28.79 -12.54
C ALA A 6 -11.52 -27.54 -13.42
N ILE A 7 -11.08 -27.59 -14.68
CA ILE A 7 -11.23 -26.50 -15.66
C ILE A 7 -12.70 -26.39 -16.11
N ALA A 8 -13.42 -27.51 -16.27
CA ALA A 8 -14.82 -27.51 -16.66
C ALA A 8 -15.80 -27.04 -15.55
N GLN A 9 -15.35 -26.98 -14.29
CA GLN A 9 -16.13 -26.43 -13.17
C GLN A 9 -15.96 -24.92 -13.01
N LEU A 10 -14.82 -24.35 -13.45
CA LEU A 10 -14.56 -22.91 -13.44
C LEU A 10 -15.42 -22.14 -14.47
N ASP A 11 -15.82 -22.77 -15.56
CA ASP A 11 -16.74 -22.18 -16.56
C ASP A 11 -18.19 -22.04 -16.06
N ARG A 12 -18.56 -22.65 -14.92
CA ARG A 12 -19.93 -22.56 -14.36
C ARG A 12 -20.13 -21.42 -13.35
N LEU A 13 -19.10 -20.61 -13.10
CA LEU A 13 -19.16 -19.42 -12.25
C LEU A 13 -18.80 -18.14 -13.04
N SER A 14 -19.06 -18.12 -14.35
CA SER A 14 -19.08 -16.87 -15.11
C SER A 14 -20.26 -16.03 -14.62
N LEU A 15 -20.00 -15.17 -13.63
CA LEU A 15 -20.85 -14.03 -13.38
C LEU A 15 -20.46 -12.98 -14.42
N PRO A 16 -21.34 -12.58 -15.35
CA PRO A 16 -21.01 -11.64 -16.43
C PRO A 16 -20.42 -10.30 -15.94
N GLY A 17 -20.58 -9.98 -14.66
CA GLY A 17 -19.92 -8.85 -13.99
C GLY A 17 -18.41 -9.03 -13.79
N VAL A 18 -17.94 -10.24 -13.42
CA VAL A 18 -16.53 -10.51 -13.14
C VAL A 18 -15.67 -10.41 -14.39
N ASP A 19 -16.13 -10.97 -15.51
CA ASP A 19 -15.40 -10.88 -16.80
C ASP A 19 -15.27 -9.42 -17.27
N LYS A 20 -16.29 -8.59 -17.03
CA LYS A 20 -16.24 -7.14 -17.32
C LYS A 20 -15.23 -6.43 -16.43
N ILE A 21 -15.18 -6.77 -15.13
CA ILE A 21 -14.21 -6.19 -14.19
C ILE A 21 -12.78 -6.48 -14.65
N ILE A 22 -12.50 -7.73 -15.00
CA ILE A 22 -11.19 -8.15 -15.50
C ILE A 22 -10.83 -7.45 -16.82
N ALA A 23 -11.78 -7.35 -17.75
CA ALA A 23 -11.57 -6.63 -19.00
C ALA A 23 -11.24 -5.15 -18.77
N GLU A 24 -11.93 -4.51 -17.82
CA GLU A 24 -11.67 -3.13 -17.43
C GLU A 24 -10.28 -2.96 -16.79
N ILE A 25 -9.87 -3.87 -15.90
CA ILE A 25 -8.51 -3.88 -15.32
C ILE A 25 -7.46 -3.95 -16.43
N ARG A 26 -7.64 -4.83 -17.42
CA ARG A 26 -6.72 -4.93 -18.56
C ARG A 26 -6.66 -3.64 -19.37
N ASN A 27 -7.81 -3.04 -19.66
CA ASN A 27 -7.86 -1.78 -20.40
C ASN A 27 -7.10 -0.67 -19.67
N ARG A 28 -7.21 -0.61 -18.34
CA ARG A 28 -6.45 0.33 -17.51
C ARG A 28 -4.95 0.05 -17.52
N ILE A 29 -4.54 -1.20 -17.33
CA ILE A 29 -3.12 -1.60 -17.38
C ILE A 29 -2.50 -1.26 -18.75
N CYS A 30 -3.22 -1.51 -19.84
CA CYS A 30 -2.75 -1.22 -21.20
C CYS A 30 -2.83 0.27 -21.58
N GLY A 31 -3.26 1.16 -20.68
CA GLY A 31 -3.40 2.59 -20.97
C GLY A 31 -4.49 2.91 -22.00
N ARG A 32 -5.43 1.98 -22.23
CA ARG A 32 -6.56 2.17 -23.16
C ARG A 32 -7.69 3.01 -22.55
N VAL A 33 -7.67 3.18 -21.23
CA VAL A 33 -8.57 4.04 -20.48
C VAL A 33 -7.75 5.13 -19.82
N GLN A 34 -8.17 6.39 -19.98
CA GLN A 34 -7.58 7.49 -19.25
C GLN A 34 -7.97 7.34 -17.77
N VAL A 35 -6.97 7.03 -16.94
CA VAL A 35 -7.16 6.88 -15.50
C VAL A 35 -7.17 8.28 -14.89
N GLU A 36 -8.37 8.83 -14.68
CA GLU A 36 -8.54 10.10 -13.95
C GLU A 36 -8.46 9.90 -12.43
N GLU A 37 -8.84 8.71 -11.96
CA GLU A 37 -8.88 8.34 -10.54
C GLU A 37 -7.86 7.24 -10.26
N GLU A 38 -6.94 7.51 -9.32
CA GLU A 38 -5.91 6.58 -8.86
C GLU A 38 -6.53 5.36 -8.10
N TRP A 39 -7.83 5.37 -7.79
CA TRP A 39 -8.55 4.25 -7.19
C TRP A 39 -9.87 4.02 -7.93
N TRP A 40 -10.14 2.77 -8.30
CA TRP A 40 -11.42 2.39 -8.90
C TRP A 40 -12.21 1.52 -7.93
N CYS A 41 -13.29 2.09 -7.41
CA CYS A 41 -14.17 1.45 -6.43
C CYS A 41 -15.41 0.90 -7.11
N ILE A 42 -15.75 -0.36 -6.82
CA ILE A 42 -17.02 -0.97 -7.25
C ILE A 42 -17.63 -1.75 -6.10
N SER A 43 -18.96 -1.88 -6.12
CA SER A 43 -19.62 -2.82 -5.22
C SER A 43 -19.50 -4.22 -5.79
N LEU A 44 -19.07 -5.16 -4.94
CA LEU A 44 -18.86 -6.56 -5.28
C LEU A 44 -19.27 -7.37 -4.06
N SER A 45 -20.21 -8.30 -4.20
CA SER A 45 -20.55 -9.22 -3.11
C SER A 45 -19.38 -10.18 -2.81
N LEU A 46 -19.41 -10.84 -1.66
CA LEU A 46 -18.35 -11.78 -1.28
C LEU A 46 -18.22 -12.95 -2.28
N ASP A 47 -19.33 -13.43 -2.82
CA ASP A 47 -19.31 -14.52 -3.80
C ASP A 47 -18.79 -14.05 -5.16
N GLU A 48 -19.16 -12.84 -5.60
CA GLU A 48 -18.59 -12.21 -6.79
C GLU A 48 -17.09 -11.94 -6.64
N PHE A 49 -16.66 -11.50 -5.45
CA PHE A 49 -15.25 -11.29 -5.15
C PHE A 49 -14.46 -12.60 -5.18
N LYS A 50 -14.98 -13.68 -4.60
CA LYS A 50 -14.35 -15.01 -4.68
C LYS A 50 -14.26 -15.51 -6.12
N ALA A 51 -15.31 -15.30 -6.92
CA ALA A 51 -15.29 -15.64 -8.34
C ALA A 51 -14.25 -14.79 -9.10
N PHE A 52 -14.14 -13.50 -8.78
CA PHE A 52 -13.10 -12.63 -9.27
C PHE A 52 -11.71 -13.12 -8.89
N GLU A 53 -11.43 -13.43 -7.62
CA GLU A 53 -10.11 -13.92 -7.19
C GLU A 53 -9.70 -15.20 -7.91
N ALA A 54 -10.60 -16.19 -7.98
CA ALA A 54 -10.33 -17.45 -8.67
C ALA A 54 -9.99 -17.22 -10.15
N ARG A 55 -10.69 -16.29 -10.80
CA ARG A 55 -10.42 -15.93 -12.20
C ARG A 55 -9.13 -15.12 -12.34
N PHE A 56 -8.88 -14.20 -11.40
CA PHE A 56 -7.71 -13.33 -11.36
C PHE A 56 -6.42 -14.13 -11.18
N GLU A 57 -6.43 -15.12 -10.30
CA GLU A 57 -5.30 -16.05 -10.09
C GLU A 57 -5.04 -16.94 -11.31
N ALA A 58 -6.10 -17.39 -12.00
CA ALA A 58 -5.99 -18.22 -13.19
C ALA A 58 -5.28 -17.53 -14.37
N GLU A 59 -5.27 -16.19 -14.42
CA GLU A 59 -4.57 -15.45 -15.48
C GLU A 59 -3.04 -15.39 -15.29
N GLY A 60 -2.53 -15.70 -14.10
CA GLY A 60 -1.09 -15.88 -13.85
C GLY A 60 -0.20 -14.67 -14.14
N ASN A 61 -0.75 -13.46 -14.25
CA ASN A 61 0.00 -12.28 -14.70
C ASN A 61 0.54 -11.46 -13.52
N HIS A 62 1.87 -11.36 -13.43
CA HIS A 62 2.58 -10.68 -12.34
C HIS A 62 2.51 -9.14 -12.36
N CYS A 63 1.94 -8.53 -13.41
CA CYS A 63 1.86 -7.08 -13.55
C CYS A 63 0.52 -6.48 -13.08
N TRP A 64 -0.30 -7.27 -12.37
CA TRP A 64 -1.64 -6.83 -12.01
C TRP A 64 -1.62 -5.80 -10.87
N PRO A 65 -2.47 -4.76 -10.93
CA PRO A 65 -2.52 -3.71 -9.93
C PRO A 65 -2.92 -4.25 -8.56
N LYS A 66 -2.54 -3.52 -7.51
CA LYS A 66 -2.94 -3.82 -6.14
C LYS A 66 -4.46 -3.65 -6.02
N TYR A 67 -5.09 -4.44 -5.16
CA TYR A 67 -6.50 -4.28 -4.84
C TYR A 67 -6.77 -4.67 -3.41
N ASP A 68 -7.87 -4.14 -2.90
CA ASP A 68 -8.42 -4.42 -1.58
C ASP A 68 -9.91 -4.79 -1.70
N TYR A 69 -10.40 -5.55 -0.72
CA TYR A 69 -11.80 -5.94 -0.61
C TYR A 69 -12.29 -5.83 0.83
N PHE A 70 -13.37 -5.08 1.01
CA PHE A 70 -14.00 -4.78 2.28
C PHE A 70 -15.37 -5.51 2.35
N PRO A 71 -15.48 -6.65 3.06
CA PRO A 71 -16.66 -7.48 3.04
C PRO A 71 -17.87 -6.81 3.68
N ASP A 72 -17.66 -6.06 4.77
CA ASP A 72 -18.72 -5.36 5.53
C ASP A 72 -19.55 -4.40 4.68
N VAL A 73 -18.95 -3.84 3.64
CA VAL A 73 -19.57 -2.87 2.72
C VAL A 73 -19.64 -3.39 1.29
N ALA A 74 -19.31 -4.67 1.06
CA ALA A 74 -19.24 -5.29 -0.26
C ALA A 74 -18.52 -4.39 -1.29
N LYS A 75 -17.32 -3.91 -0.94
CA LYS A 75 -16.57 -2.93 -1.73
C LYS A 75 -15.24 -3.51 -2.20
N PHE A 76 -15.04 -3.55 -3.51
CA PHE A 76 -13.76 -3.81 -4.15
C PHE A 76 -13.10 -2.49 -4.53
N VAL A 77 -11.79 -2.40 -4.31
CA VAL A 77 -10.99 -1.21 -4.62
C VAL A 77 -9.77 -1.64 -5.41
N LEU A 78 -9.70 -1.26 -6.69
CA LEU A 78 -8.48 -1.36 -7.49
C LEU A 78 -7.60 -0.14 -7.23
N ARG A 79 -6.35 -0.35 -6.85
CA ARG A 79 -5.39 0.71 -6.52
C ARG A 79 -4.40 0.90 -7.68
N MET A 80 -4.49 2.07 -8.32
CA MET A 80 -3.61 2.55 -9.38
C MET A 80 -2.73 3.68 -8.85
N ALA A 81 -1.74 3.32 -8.03
CA ALA A 81 -0.85 4.27 -7.37
C ALA A 81 -0.10 5.17 -8.37
N GLY A 82 -0.17 6.49 -8.14
CA GLY A 82 0.60 7.49 -8.88
C GLY A 82 2.07 7.56 -8.48
N ASP A 83 2.85 8.38 -9.18
CA ASP A 83 4.29 8.56 -8.93
C ASP A 83 4.61 9.08 -7.53
N LEU A 84 3.80 10.02 -7.04
CA LEU A 84 3.96 10.54 -5.69
C LEU A 84 3.80 9.43 -4.64
N HIS A 85 2.76 8.61 -4.81
CA HIS A 85 2.45 7.48 -3.92
C HIS A 85 3.60 6.47 -3.90
N GLU A 86 4.01 5.99 -5.08
CA GLU A 86 5.08 5.00 -5.21
C GLU A 86 6.44 5.54 -4.74
N ASN A 87 6.72 6.83 -4.95
CA ASN A 87 7.95 7.44 -4.46
C ASN A 87 7.96 7.59 -2.93
N ALA A 88 6.82 7.93 -2.32
CA ALA A 88 6.70 7.98 -0.87
C ALA A 88 6.99 6.60 -0.25
N ILE A 89 6.42 5.54 -0.82
CA ILE A 89 6.69 4.15 -0.40
C ILE A 89 8.18 3.84 -0.52
N LYS A 90 8.76 3.96 -1.73
CA LYS A 90 10.17 3.61 -1.98
C LYS A 90 11.14 4.42 -1.13
N GLY A 91 10.86 5.71 -0.95
CA GLY A 91 11.63 6.60 -0.09
C GLY A 91 11.64 6.09 1.35
N TYR A 92 10.48 5.72 1.86
CA TYR A 92 10.31 5.18 3.20
C TYR A 92 11.01 3.83 3.38
N GLU A 93 10.79 2.89 2.45
CA GLU A 93 11.46 1.59 2.43
C GLU A 93 12.98 1.73 2.41
N THR A 94 13.51 2.64 1.59
CA THR A 94 14.94 2.92 1.51
C THR A 94 15.51 3.39 2.85
N GLN A 95 14.78 4.23 3.61
CA GLN A 95 15.26 4.67 4.92
C GLN A 95 15.29 3.55 5.96
N ILE A 96 14.28 2.67 5.95
CA ILE A 96 14.27 1.50 6.82
C ILE A 96 15.44 0.59 6.49
N ILE A 97 15.60 0.20 5.22
CA ILE A 97 16.64 -0.73 4.79
C ILE A 97 18.04 -0.19 5.12
N ARG A 98 18.30 1.09 4.86
CA ARG A 98 19.61 1.72 5.18
C ARG A 98 19.93 1.65 6.66
N GLN A 99 18.96 1.95 7.53
CA GLN A 99 19.19 1.95 8.97
C GLN A 99 19.30 0.54 9.54
N LEU A 100 18.50 -0.41 9.03
CA LEU A 100 18.67 -1.83 9.38
C LEU A 100 20.08 -2.29 9.02
N PHE A 101 20.57 -1.99 7.81
CA PHE A 101 21.94 -2.31 7.40
C PHE A 101 22.99 -1.68 8.32
N THR A 102 22.81 -0.41 8.73
CA THR A 102 23.72 0.22 9.71
C THR A 102 23.72 -0.51 11.06
N ILE A 103 22.56 -0.96 11.54
CA ILE A 103 22.46 -1.72 12.80
C ILE A 103 23.14 -3.08 12.68
N GLU A 104 23.04 -3.75 11.53
CA GLU A 104 23.72 -5.03 11.28
C GLU A 104 25.24 -4.92 11.38
N GLN A 105 25.81 -3.77 11.03
CA GLN A 105 27.26 -3.49 11.12
C GLN A 105 27.69 -2.97 12.50
N GLY A 106 26.75 -2.86 13.46
CA GLY A 106 27.02 -2.34 14.79
C GLY A 106 27.69 -3.36 15.74
N ASN A 107 28.07 -2.88 16.92
CA ASN A 107 28.71 -3.71 17.97
C ASN A 107 27.70 -4.42 18.90
N ASP A 108 26.43 -4.02 18.87
CA ASP A 108 25.38 -4.67 19.66
C ASP A 108 24.97 -5.99 19.01
N LYS A 109 25.60 -7.08 19.47
CA LYS A 109 25.35 -8.43 18.96
C LYS A 109 23.87 -8.85 19.01
N VAL A 110 23.10 -8.37 19.99
CA VAL A 110 21.68 -8.72 20.13
C VAL A 110 20.87 -8.00 19.06
N ALA A 111 21.08 -6.69 18.90
CA ALA A 111 20.41 -5.91 17.86
C ALA A 111 20.82 -6.36 16.45
N THR A 112 22.10 -6.66 16.22
CA THR A 112 22.61 -7.20 14.96
C THR A 112 21.93 -8.52 14.60
N HIS A 113 21.93 -9.50 15.51
CA HIS A 113 21.36 -10.81 15.24
C HIS A 113 19.85 -10.75 14.96
N PHE A 114 19.11 -9.94 15.73
CA PHE A 114 17.69 -9.73 15.50
C PHE A 114 17.44 -9.03 14.16
N THR A 115 18.24 -8.02 13.82
CA THR A 115 18.07 -7.26 12.58
C THR A 115 18.28 -8.13 11.34
N GLN A 116 19.24 -9.05 11.38
CA GLN A 116 19.48 -10.03 10.31
C GLN A 116 18.30 -10.96 10.04
N GLY A 117 17.32 -11.03 10.95
CA GLY A 117 16.07 -11.75 10.74
C GLY A 117 14.96 -10.92 10.10
N ILE A 118 15.07 -9.59 10.01
CA ILE A 118 14.03 -8.72 9.47
C ILE A 118 13.99 -8.79 7.95
N ARG A 119 12.80 -8.95 7.36
CA ARG A 119 12.58 -9.03 5.92
C ARG A 119 11.48 -8.06 5.51
N ALA A 120 11.72 -7.33 4.42
CA ALA A 120 10.66 -6.65 3.70
C ALA A 120 9.79 -7.70 2.99
N LYS A 121 8.47 -7.53 3.06
CA LYS A 121 7.46 -8.35 2.38
C LYS A 121 6.68 -7.58 1.33
N GLY A 122 6.82 -6.25 1.29
CA GLY A 122 6.15 -5.40 0.32
C GLY A 122 4.62 -5.52 0.40
N SER A 123 3.96 -5.57 -0.75
CA SER A 123 2.49 -5.65 -0.85
C SER A 123 1.95 -7.08 -0.87
N ILE A 124 2.28 -7.86 0.17
CA ILE A 124 1.77 -9.22 0.36
C ILE A 124 0.25 -9.22 0.63
N LYS A 125 -0.46 -10.26 0.18
CA LYS A 125 -1.90 -10.42 0.47
C LYS A 125 -2.09 -10.73 1.96
N VAL A 126 -2.97 -9.99 2.64
CA VAL A 126 -3.42 -10.26 4.01
C VAL A 126 -4.92 -10.50 3.97
N GLU A 127 -5.36 -11.61 4.56
CA GLU A 127 -6.76 -12.02 4.56
C GLU A 127 -7.32 -11.98 5.98
N SER A 128 -8.53 -11.47 6.13
CA SER A 128 -9.29 -11.57 7.38
C SER A 128 -10.25 -12.75 7.36
N LYS A 129 -10.72 -13.13 8.55
CA LYS A 129 -11.61 -14.28 8.74
C LYS A 129 -12.98 -14.13 8.09
N ASP A 130 -13.43 -12.90 7.87
CA ASP A 130 -14.68 -12.55 7.19
C ASP A 130 -14.53 -12.48 5.65
N GLY A 131 -13.34 -12.79 5.11
CA GLY A 131 -13.06 -12.79 3.68
C GLY A 131 -12.61 -11.44 3.13
N GLY A 132 -12.29 -10.48 3.98
CA GLY A 132 -11.61 -9.26 3.57
C GLY A 132 -10.18 -9.52 3.12
N VAL A 133 -9.75 -8.75 2.12
CA VAL A 133 -8.44 -8.89 1.50
C VAL A 133 -7.80 -7.52 1.43
N HIS A 134 -6.59 -7.38 1.98
CA HIS A 134 -5.82 -6.16 1.89
C HIS A 134 -4.38 -6.42 1.47
N ARG A 135 -3.82 -5.47 0.71
CA ARG A 135 -2.41 -5.47 0.32
C ARG A 135 -1.75 -4.18 0.80
N PRO A 136 -0.93 -4.23 1.86
CA PRO A 136 -0.30 -3.03 2.39
C PRO A 136 0.64 -2.41 1.37
N ASP A 137 0.82 -1.09 1.44
CA ASP A 137 1.78 -0.41 0.58
C ASP A 137 3.22 -0.84 0.84
N GLY A 138 3.57 -1.07 2.11
CA GLY A 138 4.83 -1.67 2.51
C GLY A 138 4.66 -2.49 3.79
N SER A 139 5.44 -3.57 3.92
CA SER A 139 5.37 -4.40 5.13
C SER A 139 6.69 -5.07 5.44
N TRP A 140 6.91 -5.32 6.73
CA TRP A 140 8.10 -5.98 7.25
C TRP A 140 7.76 -6.95 8.37
N MET A 141 8.53 -8.04 8.45
CA MET A 141 8.43 -9.01 9.53
C MET A 141 9.80 -9.61 9.85
N HIS A 142 9.98 -10.05 11.09
CA HIS A 142 11.07 -10.92 11.47
C HIS A 142 10.82 -12.34 10.92
N LYS A 143 11.86 -13.05 10.49
CA LYS A 143 11.78 -14.41 9.93
C LYS A 143 11.15 -15.44 10.89
N ASP A 144 11.29 -15.18 12.18
CA ASP A 144 10.74 -16.02 13.26
C ASP A 144 9.37 -15.51 13.76
N ALA A 145 8.80 -14.48 13.11
CA ALA A 145 7.44 -14.02 13.40
C ALA A 145 6.43 -14.77 12.55
N THR A 146 5.23 -14.98 13.10
CA THR A 146 4.09 -15.58 12.41
C THR A 146 3.29 -14.57 11.59
N GLU A 147 3.38 -13.28 11.95
CA GLU A 147 2.62 -12.18 11.37
C GLU A 147 3.52 -11.02 10.93
N LEU A 148 2.96 -10.13 10.09
CA LEU A 148 3.61 -8.86 9.74
C LEU A 148 3.78 -8.00 11.01
N GLY A 149 4.99 -7.50 11.26
CA GLY A 149 5.29 -6.70 12.45
C GLY A 149 5.02 -5.21 12.24
N VAL A 150 5.51 -4.67 11.12
CA VAL A 150 5.36 -3.25 10.74
C VAL A 150 4.69 -3.16 9.37
N ILE A 151 3.69 -2.28 9.27
CA ILE A 151 2.94 -2.01 8.06
C ILE A 151 2.98 -0.51 7.74
N LEU A 152 3.14 -0.19 6.46
CA LEU A 152 3.03 1.13 5.88
C LEU A 152 1.81 1.15 4.95
N GLU A 153 0.97 2.16 5.13
CA GLU A 153 -0.09 2.55 4.21
C GLU A 153 0.11 4.00 3.82
N VAL A 154 -0.07 4.31 2.55
CA VAL A 154 -0.11 5.67 2.03
C VAL A 154 -1.54 5.92 1.59
N SER A 155 -2.16 6.97 2.11
CA SER A 155 -3.52 7.35 1.74
C SER A 155 -3.52 8.71 1.07
N HIS A 156 -4.44 8.90 0.13
CA HIS A 156 -4.91 10.23 -0.19
C HIS A 156 -5.74 10.78 0.99
N SER A 157 -5.59 12.07 1.28
CA SER A 157 -6.41 12.81 2.25
C SER A 157 -7.93 12.60 2.20
N GLN A 158 -8.49 12.18 1.05
CA GLN A 158 -9.91 11.85 0.88
C GLN A 158 -10.29 10.56 1.61
N GLU A 159 -9.37 9.61 1.71
CA GLU A 159 -9.51 8.30 2.34
C GLU A 159 -8.78 8.24 3.68
N ARG A 160 -8.46 9.40 4.27
CA ARG A 160 -7.94 9.47 5.64
C ARG A 160 -8.81 8.69 6.62
N GLN A 161 -10.11 8.63 6.36
CA GLN A 161 -11.08 7.91 7.19
C GLN A 161 -10.88 6.39 7.16
N ASP A 162 -10.18 5.86 6.15
CA ASP A 162 -9.94 4.43 5.98
C ASP A 162 -8.67 3.97 6.70
N LEU A 163 -7.72 4.88 6.99
CA LEU A 163 -6.49 4.52 7.72
C LEU A 163 -6.74 3.94 9.12
N PRO A 164 -7.66 4.48 9.96
CA PRO A 164 -8.04 3.82 11.22
C PRO A 164 -8.61 2.42 11.01
N PHE A 165 -9.44 2.22 9.97
CA PHE A 165 -10.01 0.92 9.65
C PHE A 165 -8.92 -0.07 9.26
N LEU A 166 -7.98 0.32 8.38
CA LEU A 166 -6.83 -0.52 8.02
C LEU A 166 -5.96 -0.84 9.24
N ALA A 167 -5.77 0.13 10.15
CA ALA A 167 -5.05 -0.11 11.38
C ALA A 167 -5.75 -1.14 12.29
N ASP A 168 -7.08 -1.11 12.37
CA ASP A 168 -7.87 -2.13 13.06
C ASP A 168 -7.78 -3.49 12.36
N PHE A 169 -7.92 -3.51 11.04
CA PHE A 169 -7.79 -4.71 10.22
C PHE A 169 -6.49 -5.45 10.53
N TYR A 170 -5.34 -4.76 10.49
CA TYR A 170 -4.06 -5.41 10.74
C TYR A 170 -3.80 -5.70 12.22
N ASN A 171 -4.03 -4.74 13.12
CA ASN A 171 -3.70 -4.94 14.53
C ASN A 171 -4.65 -5.92 15.23
N LEU A 172 -5.95 -5.88 14.92
CA LEU A 172 -6.93 -6.80 15.51
C LEU A 172 -6.94 -8.14 14.77
N GLY A 173 -6.82 -8.12 13.43
CA GLY A 173 -6.76 -9.33 12.59
C GLY A 173 -5.59 -10.25 12.95
N SER A 174 -4.43 -9.66 13.27
CA SER A 174 -3.24 -10.39 13.75
C SER A 174 -3.25 -10.68 15.26
N ASN A 175 -4.36 -10.44 15.97
CA ASN A 175 -4.45 -10.56 17.42
C ASN A 175 -3.35 -9.77 18.17
N GLY A 176 -2.96 -8.63 17.61
CA GLY A 176 -1.97 -7.71 18.16
C GLY A 176 -0.53 -8.18 17.97
N LEU A 177 -0.26 -9.05 16.98
CA LEU A 177 1.09 -9.44 16.55
C LEU A 177 1.69 -8.46 15.53
N THR A 178 0.87 -7.77 14.73
CA THR A 178 1.27 -6.52 14.08
C THR A 178 1.44 -5.44 15.15
N GLN A 179 2.65 -4.90 15.29
CA GLN A 179 3.01 -3.97 16.36
C GLN A 179 2.86 -2.50 15.99
N MET A 180 2.89 -2.20 14.69
CA MET A 180 2.90 -0.84 14.22
C MET A 180 2.30 -0.75 12.82
N VAL A 181 1.23 0.04 12.69
CA VAL A 181 0.69 0.47 11.40
C VAL A 181 0.99 1.95 11.24
N ILE A 182 1.59 2.31 10.12
CA ILE A 182 2.09 3.65 9.80
C ILE A 182 1.28 4.15 8.61
N GLY A 183 0.51 5.21 8.80
CA GLY A 183 -0.23 5.88 7.74
C GLY A 183 0.48 7.15 7.31
N LEU A 184 0.77 7.29 6.02
CA LEU A 184 1.15 8.55 5.40
C LEU A 184 -0.09 9.15 4.72
N ASP A 185 -0.61 10.22 5.28
CA ASP A 185 -1.76 10.96 4.76
C ASP A 185 -1.23 12.12 3.90
N LEU A 186 -1.34 11.98 2.58
CA LEU A 186 -0.83 12.94 1.59
C LEU A 186 -2.00 13.64 0.88
N GLU A 187 -1.96 14.96 0.78
CA GLU A 187 -2.89 15.74 -0.06
C GLU A 187 -2.39 15.81 -1.51
N TYR A 188 -3.16 15.25 -2.45
CA TYR A 188 -2.84 15.24 -3.88
C TYR A 188 -3.62 16.30 -4.68
N ARG A 189 -4.71 16.87 -4.14
CA ARG A 189 -5.51 17.84 -4.90
C ARG A 189 -4.83 19.20 -4.92
N LYS A 190 -4.54 19.69 -6.13
CA LYS A 190 -3.99 21.04 -6.40
C LYS A 190 -4.73 22.17 -5.66
N ASN A 191 -6.01 22.00 -5.39
CA ASN A 191 -6.88 23.04 -4.83
C ASN A 191 -7.12 22.93 -3.31
N LYS A 192 -6.63 21.88 -2.65
CA LYS A 192 -6.81 21.67 -1.19
C LYS A 192 -5.54 21.88 -0.37
N GLY A 193 -4.51 22.43 -1.00
CA GLY A 193 -3.19 22.64 -0.40
C GLY A 193 -2.29 21.42 -0.54
N LYS A 194 -1.26 21.37 0.29
CA LYS A 194 -0.17 20.40 0.22
C LYS A 194 0.09 19.72 1.56
N GLU A 195 -0.85 19.72 2.47
CA GLU A 195 -0.59 19.17 3.79
C GLU A 195 -0.23 17.68 3.73
N ALA A 196 0.73 17.25 4.56
CA ALA A 196 1.09 15.86 4.69
C ALA A 196 1.35 15.48 6.16
N ARG A 197 0.81 14.34 6.56
CA ARG A 197 0.88 13.83 7.94
C ARG A 197 1.40 12.41 7.97
N VAL A 198 2.01 12.08 9.10
CA VAL A 198 2.27 10.71 9.49
C VAL A 198 1.48 10.39 10.75
N ILE A 199 0.85 9.22 10.76
CA ILE A 199 0.02 8.73 11.86
C ILE A 199 0.48 7.30 12.18
N VAL A 200 0.53 6.96 13.47
CA VAL A 200 0.90 5.62 13.93
C VAL A 200 -0.17 5.05 14.84
N TRP A 201 -0.54 3.81 14.55
CA TRP A 201 -1.38 2.99 15.39
C TRP A 201 -0.63 1.79 15.92
N ARG A 202 -0.94 1.40 17.16
CA ARG A 202 -0.36 0.24 17.84
C ARG A 202 -1.45 -0.57 18.54
N PRO A 203 -1.31 -1.90 18.64
CA PRO A 203 -2.18 -2.71 19.47
C PRO A 203 -1.94 -2.38 20.96
N LYS A 204 -3.02 -2.30 21.71
CA LYS A 204 -2.99 -2.14 23.16
C LYS A 204 -3.82 -3.25 23.81
N GLN A 205 -3.14 -4.11 24.55
CA GLN A 205 -3.78 -5.12 25.38
C GLN A 205 -4.06 -4.55 26.76
N THR A 206 -5.30 -4.68 27.24
CA THR A 206 -5.71 -4.27 28.57
C THR A 206 -6.30 -5.47 29.30
N LYS A 207 -5.84 -5.73 30.53
CA LYS A 207 -6.40 -6.78 31.40
C LYS A 207 -7.28 -6.13 32.47
N LYS A 208 -8.58 -6.43 32.46
CA LYS A 208 -9.53 -5.90 33.46
C LYS A 208 -10.42 -7.03 33.95
N LYS A 209 -10.46 -7.25 35.28
CA LYS A 209 -11.24 -8.31 35.94
C LYS A 209 -11.06 -9.70 35.29
N GLY A 210 -9.82 -10.07 34.98
CA GLY A 210 -9.50 -11.36 34.35
C GLY A 210 -9.77 -11.45 32.84
N LYS A 211 -10.46 -10.48 32.22
CA LYS A 211 -10.66 -10.41 30.77
C LYS A 211 -9.55 -9.59 30.11
N THR A 212 -8.94 -10.14 29.07
CA THR A 212 -8.01 -9.41 28.20
C THR A 212 -8.80 -8.84 27.02
N THR A 213 -8.66 -7.55 26.76
CA THR A 213 -9.19 -6.87 25.58
C THR A 213 -8.03 -6.34 24.74
N LEU A 214 -8.19 -6.40 23.42
CA LEU A 214 -7.27 -5.84 22.45
C LEU A 214 -7.98 -4.68 21.73
N GLU A 215 -7.33 -3.53 21.68
CA GLU A 215 -7.79 -2.36 20.92
C GLU A 215 -6.64 -1.82 20.07
N THR A 216 -6.96 -1.22 18.93
CA THR A 216 -6.01 -0.40 18.18
C THR A 216 -6.02 1.01 18.72
N LYS A 217 -4.84 1.58 18.99
CA LYS A 217 -4.73 2.94 19.49
C LYS A 217 -3.83 3.77 18.60
N LYS A 218 -4.30 4.95 18.20
CA LYS A 218 -3.45 6.00 17.63
C LYS A 218 -2.47 6.49 18.70
N THR A 219 -1.19 6.18 18.53
CA THR A 219 -0.13 6.52 19.51
C THR A 219 0.72 7.70 19.10
N PHE A 220 0.69 8.08 17.82
CA PHE A 220 1.46 9.21 17.31
C PHE A 220 0.76 9.84 16.11
N GLU A 221 0.86 11.17 16.00
CA GLU A 221 0.45 11.94 14.83
C GLU A 221 1.38 13.15 14.70
N GLY A 222 1.72 13.51 13.46
CA GLY A 222 2.48 14.72 13.20
C GLY A 222 2.38 15.17 11.75
N ILE A 223 2.22 16.49 11.58
CA ILE A 223 2.30 17.18 10.30
C ILE A 223 3.77 17.40 9.96
N PHE A 224 4.20 16.91 8.79
CA PHE A 224 5.55 17.12 8.27
C PHE A 224 5.59 18.04 7.04
N ARG A 225 4.43 18.33 6.44
CA ARG A 225 4.26 19.36 5.41
C ARG A 225 3.01 20.18 5.69
N ASN A 226 3.13 21.50 5.71
CA ASN A 226 2.01 22.42 5.90
C ASN A 226 1.16 22.53 4.63
N THR A 227 -0.03 23.12 4.75
CA THR A 227 -0.96 23.35 3.63
C THR A 227 -0.35 24.20 2.50
N ASP A 228 0.56 25.11 2.81
CA ASP A 228 1.30 25.93 1.82
C ASP A 228 2.44 25.15 1.14
N GLY A 229 2.69 23.91 1.56
CA GLY A 229 3.76 23.06 1.04
C GLY A 229 5.11 23.25 1.72
N SER A 230 5.22 24.07 2.77
CA SER A 230 6.45 24.23 3.55
C SER A 230 6.71 23.08 4.53
N LEU A 231 7.97 22.86 4.90
CA LEU A 231 8.37 21.86 5.89
C LEU A 231 7.76 22.20 7.26
N ALA A 232 7.04 21.25 7.84
CA ALA A 232 6.50 21.37 9.20
C ALA A 232 7.31 20.50 10.16
N ASN A 233 7.54 21.01 11.38
CA ASN A 233 8.11 20.23 12.48
C ASN A 233 9.43 19.49 12.13
N GLY A 234 10.33 20.08 11.34
CA GLY A 234 11.50 19.39 10.77
C GLY A 234 12.48 18.74 11.77
N LYS A 235 12.41 19.12 13.06
CA LYS A 235 13.20 18.49 14.15
C LYS A 235 12.53 17.23 14.72
N ARG A 236 11.27 16.96 14.38
CA ARG A 236 10.53 15.77 14.82
C ARG A 236 10.93 14.56 14.01
N ASN A 237 10.74 13.41 14.64
CA ASN A 237 11.21 12.13 14.19
C ASN A 237 10.11 11.08 14.42
N LEU A 238 9.86 10.25 13.42
CA LEU A 238 9.15 9.00 13.57
C LEU A 238 10.13 7.94 14.04
N ARG A 239 9.78 7.21 15.11
CA ARG A 239 10.62 6.14 15.68
C ARG A 239 9.92 4.79 15.54
N ILE A 240 10.66 3.81 15.01
CA ILE A 240 10.26 2.41 14.88
C ILE A 240 11.27 1.60 15.68
N TRP A 241 10.82 0.93 16.74
CA TRP A 241 11.71 0.10 17.55
C TRP A 241 12.00 -1.21 16.82
N LEU A 242 13.19 -1.78 17.00
CA LEU A 242 13.51 -3.07 16.37
C LEU A 242 12.51 -4.16 16.79
N LYS A 243 12.09 -4.15 18.06
CA LYS A 243 11.04 -5.04 18.56
C LYS A 243 9.66 -4.84 17.93
N ASP A 244 9.45 -3.85 17.06
CA ASP A 244 8.18 -3.71 16.34
C ASP A 244 8.12 -4.65 15.12
N PHE A 245 9.26 -5.12 14.63
CA PHE A 245 9.33 -6.02 13.46
C PHE A 245 8.95 -7.47 13.78
N GLY A 246 8.74 -7.80 15.05
CA GLY A 246 8.23 -9.10 15.50
C GLY A 246 7.65 -8.99 16.91
N LYS A 247 6.93 -9.98 17.41
CA LYS A 247 6.42 -10.00 18.78
C LYS A 247 6.22 -11.42 19.27
N LEU A 248 6.42 -11.63 20.59
CA LEU A 248 6.11 -12.80 21.43
C LEU A 248 6.75 -14.13 20.98
N ASP A 249 6.75 -14.39 19.67
CA ASP A 249 7.20 -15.60 19.01
C ASP A 249 8.68 -15.51 18.61
N CYS A 250 9.26 -14.31 18.60
CA CYS A 250 10.67 -14.09 18.24
C CYS A 250 11.61 -14.33 19.45
N PRO A 251 12.55 -15.30 19.37
CA PRO A 251 13.51 -15.55 20.43
C PRO A 251 14.35 -14.32 20.76
N GLY A 252 14.54 -14.04 22.05
CA GLY A 252 15.42 -12.96 22.51
C GLY A 252 14.88 -11.54 22.35
N ILE A 253 13.66 -11.36 21.82
CA ILE A 253 13.07 -10.03 21.55
C ILE A 253 13.05 -9.11 22.77
N GLN A 254 12.92 -9.66 23.98
CA GLN A 254 12.90 -8.89 25.23
C GLN A 254 14.23 -8.17 25.52
N LYS A 255 15.33 -8.65 24.94
CA LYS A 255 16.67 -8.07 25.09
C LYS A 255 17.03 -7.11 23.96
N VAL A 256 16.24 -7.07 22.90
CA VAL A 256 16.50 -6.25 21.72
C VAL A 256 16.26 -4.79 22.06
N GLN A 257 17.28 -3.97 21.88
CA GLN A 257 17.23 -2.53 21.97
C GLN A 257 17.51 -1.90 20.61
N GLY A 258 17.29 -0.59 20.51
CA GLY A 258 17.52 0.15 19.28
C GLY A 258 16.24 0.45 18.50
N ALA A 259 16.37 1.42 17.61
CA ALA A 259 15.27 1.92 16.80
C ALA A 259 15.79 2.53 15.50
N ILE A 260 14.96 2.44 14.47
CA ILE A 260 15.05 3.22 13.26
C ILE A 260 14.37 4.57 13.51
N THR A 261 14.94 5.63 12.96
CA THR A 261 14.38 6.97 13.05
C THR A 261 14.27 7.60 11.66
N ILE A 262 13.09 8.08 11.31
CA ILE A 262 12.85 8.82 10.06
C ILE A 262 12.45 10.25 10.43
N SER A 263 13.25 11.22 10.01
CA SER A 263 12.98 12.62 10.32
C SER A 263 11.87 13.19 9.45
N PHE A 264 11.19 14.21 9.97
CA PHE A 264 10.14 14.88 9.21
C PHE A 264 10.70 15.60 7.98
N THR A 265 11.96 16.03 8.03
CA THR A 265 12.69 16.52 6.85
C THR A 265 12.87 15.43 5.78
N GLN A 266 13.15 14.19 6.18
CA GLN A 266 13.24 13.06 5.24
C GLN A 266 11.87 12.76 4.61
N LEU A 267 10.81 12.67 5.41
CA LEU A 267 9.44 12.46 4.91
C LEU A 267 9.02 13.56 3.93
N TYR A 268 9.28 14.82 4.29
CA TYR A 268 9.01 15.98 3.44
C TYR A 268 9.73 15.87 2.09
N LYS A 269 11.01 15.51 2.09
CA LYS A 269 11.79 15.34 0.86
C LYS A 269 11.25 14.23 -0.03
N MET A 270 10.82 13.11 0.53
CA MET A 270 10.23 12.01 -0.26
C MET A 270 9.00 12.47 -1.04
N VAL A 271 8.16 13.31 -0.42
CA VAL A 271 6.99 13.89 -1.08
C VAL A 271 7.40 14.88 -2.18
N GLN A 272 8.39 15.75 -1.92
CA GLN A 272 8.89 16.68 -2.95
C GLN A 272 9.48 15.96 -4.16
N ASP A 273 10.28 14.92 -3.93
CA ASP A 273 10.90 14.12 -4.99
C ASP A 273 9.81 13.42 -5.83
N GLY A 274 8.75 12.92 -5.19
CA GLY A 274 7.61 12.30 -5.85
C GLY A 274 6.84 13.28 -6.75
N GLU A 275 6.54 14.49 -6.26
CA GLU A 275 5.90 15.54 -7.06
C GLU A 275 6.77 15.93 -8.28
N ALA A 276 8.09 16.02 -8.10
CA ALA A 276 9.00 16.35 -9.19
C ALA A 276 9.03 15.25 -10.26
N MET A 277 9.01 13.97 -9.85
CA MET A 277 8.95 12.83 -10.78
C MET A 277 7.64 12.80 -11.57
N GLU A 278 6.52 13.03 -10.89
CA GLU A 278 5.20 13.08 -11.52
C GLU A 278 5.12 14.20 -12.56
N GLN A 279 5.60 15.40 -12.24
CA GLN A 279 5.68 16.53 -13.17
C GLN A 279 6.56 16.21 -14.38
N THR A 280 7.70 15.55 -14.16
CA THR A 280 8.61 15.15 -15.23
C THR A 280 7.94 14.17 -16.20
N ARG A 281 7.20 13.19 -15.69
CA ARG A 281 6.46 12.23 -16.52
C ARG A 281 5.31 12.87 -17.29
N LYS A 282 4.55 13.78 -16.66
CA LYS A 282 3.49 14.55 -17.35
C LYS A 282 4.03 15.36 -18.51
N ARG A 283 5.19 16.02 -18.34
CA ARG A 283 5.86 16.76 -19.41
C ARG A 283 6.25 15.84 -20.57
N ARG A 284 6.83 14.67 -20.29
CA ARG A 284 7.21 13.69 -21.33
C ARG A 284 6.00 13.19 -22.12
N ARG A 285 4.92 12.78 -21.44
CA ARG A 285 3.68 12.37 -22.13
C ARG A 285 3.10 13.47 -23.00
N GLY A 286 3.04 14.71 -22.51
CA GLY A 286 2.58 15.84 -23.32
C GLY A 286 3.49 16.12 -24.52
N SER A 287 4.80 15.93 -24.39
CA SER A 287 5.72 16.01 -25.54
C SER A 287 5.49 14.89 -26.56
N ASP A 288 5.27 13.67 -26.11
CA ASP A 288 5.00 12.52 -26.98
C ASP A 288 3.65 12.67 -27.71
N GLU A 289 2.61 13.16 -27.03
CA GLU A 289 1.31 13.47 -27.64
C GLU A 289 1.41 14.59 -28.69
N VAL A 290 2.19 15.64 -28.41
CA VAL A 290 2.46 16.71 -29.39
C VAL A 290 3.24 16.17 -30.60
N LEU A 291 4.18 15.24 -30.41
CA LEU A 291 4.90 14.61 -31.51
C LEU A 291 4.00 13.69 -32.34
N VAL A 292 3.10 12.92 -31.72
CA VAL A 292 2.10 12.10 -32.41
C VAL A 292 1.10 12.98 -33.18
N GLY A 293 0.63 14.08 -32.57
CA GLY A 293 -0.24 15.05 -33.23
C GLY A 293 0.42 15.71 -34.45
N ARG A 294 1.69 16.15 -34.30
CA ARG A 294 2.46 16.71 -35.42
C ARG A 294 2.74 15.71 -36.52
N ASN A 295 3.01 14.44 -36.19
CA ASN A 295 3.16 13.40 -37.21
C ASN A 295 1.84 13.12 -37.94
N LYS A 296 0.69 13.14 -37.26
CA LYS A 296 -0.62 13.03 -37.94
C LYS A 296 -0.89 14.20 -38.88
N GLU A 297 -0.52 15.43 -38.51
CA GLU A 297 -0.62 16.61 -39.37
C GLU A 297 0.38 16.58 -40.54
N LEU A 298 1.61 16.10 -40.32
CA LEU A 298 2.67 16.02 -41.34
C LEU A 298 2.47 14.87 -42.34
N PHE A 299 1.85 13.77 -41.93
CA PHE A 299 1.63 12.59 -42.78
C PHE A 299 0.20 12.45 -43.33
N GLY A 300 -0.69 13.42 -43.09
CA GLY A 300 -1.98 13.53 -43.79
C GLY A 300 -2.80 12.23 -43.82
N ILE A 301 -2.90 11.51 -42.70
CA ILE A 301 -3.73 10.29 -42.64
C ILE A 301 -5.18 10.77 -42.47
N ALA A 302 -5.88 10.92 -43.60
CA ALA A 302 -7.31 11.16 -43.63
C ALA A 302 -8.03 10.00 -42.96
N GLU A 303 -8.89 10.29 -41.97
CA GLU A 303 -9.88 9.32 -41.50
C GLU A 303 -10.79 8.98 -42.69
N GLU A 304 -10.73 7.74 -43.17
CA GLU A 304 -11.75 7.17 -44.02
C GLU A 304 -13.07 7.19 -43.25
N LYS A 305 -13.92 8.17 -43.56
CA LYS A 305 -15.34 8.11 -43.25
C LYS A 305 -15.92 6.90 -43.98
N VAL A 306 -16.15 5.82 -43.25
CA VAL A 306 -17.02 4.74 -43.70
C VAL A 306 -18.45 5.28 -43.70
N GLU A 307 -18.91 5.72 -44.86
CA GLU A 307 -20.32 6.01 -45.11
C GLU A 307 -21.00 4.75 -45.66
N LYS A 308 -21.84 4.15 -44.80
CA LYS A 308 -22.85 3.09 -45.01
C LYS A 308 -22.39 1.69 -45.43
#